data_AF-A0A820VDB6-F1
#
_entry.id   AF-A0A820VDB6-F1
#
_cell.length_a   1.000
_cell.length_b   1.000
_cell.length_c   1.000
_cell.angle_alpha   90.00
_cell.angle_beta   90.00
_cell.angle_gamma   90.00
#
_symmetry.space_group_name_H-M   'P 1'
#
loop_
_entity.id
_entity.type
_entity.pdbx_description
1 polymer ?
#
loop_
_entity_poly.entity_id
_entity_poly.type
_entity_poly.pdbx_seq_one_letter_code
_entity_poly.pdbx_strand_id
1 'polypeptide(L)'
;MLRRQLLVLLLFVLFTANLAQKYVPNDRNDNDENDDEDQVQPVNRVQPPSNNNLKPASSINANVPPASDPLAPRRYIDSNRRPSSSLPTPLAASKECESDVQKYCGKGSKQLLSNLKVLQCVDDLDNAVNLINKDCQHRIYQFKYNMTHDPRFDDAAVRQCSKDIKLFDECEAYVTKRGSGRLVSCLYDYLANITEPSCRYFINQMQAIVFSDWRLTEYFSDACSADIAKLECGRLDDENESIPHEQGAVISCLSEKYGQLTITCRKEIFHLAEMQSDDYHLDRALYYACRDDRERLCSQVSSGNGRVYRCLYEKKFDSMMTPAVSN
;
A
#
# COMPACT_ATOMS: atom_id res chain seq x y z
N MET A 1 0.55 6.06 23.63
CA MET A 1 0.90 4.62 23.69
C MET A 1 -0.04 3.77 24.53
N LEU A 2 -0.38 4.13 25.78
CA LEU A 2 -1.33 3.35 26.59
C LEU A 2 -2.69 3.09 25.91
N ARG A 3 -3.23 4.03 25.13
CA ARG A 3 -4.49 3.84 24.37
C ARG A 3 -4.40 2.82 23.23
N ARG A 4 -3.25 2.70 22.54
CA ARG A 4 -3.01 1.70 21.49
C ARG A 4 -2.70 0.33 22.09
N GLN A 5 -1.91 0.27 23.18
CA GLN A 5 -1.75 -0.98 23.94
C GLN A 5 -3.07 -1.44 24.53
N LEU A 6 -3.94 -0.53 25.01
CA LEU A 6 -5.29 -0.89 25.45
C LEU A 6 -6.16 -1.36 24.28
N LEU A 7 -6.02 -0.80 23.08
CA LEU A 7 -6.77 -1.22 21.89
C LEU A 7 -6.31 -2.58 21.38
N VAL A 8 -5.00 -2.83 21.36
CA VAL A 8 -4.41 -4.13 20.99
C VAL A 8 -4.75 -5.17 22.05
N LEU A 9 -4.64 -4.86 23.35
CA LEU A 9 -5.15 -5.71 24.43
C LEU A 9 -6.66 -5.86 24.36
N LEU A 10 -7.45 -4.84 24.00
CA LEU A 10 -8.90 -4.97 23.82
C LEU A 10 -9.21 -5.86 22.63
N LEU A 11 -8.50 -5.74 21.52
CA LEU A 11 -8.67 -6.61 20.36
C LEU A 11 -8.21 -8.03 20.70
N PHE A 12 -7.13 -8.22 21.46
CA PHE A 12 -6.66 -9.53 21.93
C PHE A 12 -7.56 -10.14 23.01
N VAL A 13 -8.15 -9.32 23.90
CA VAL A 13 -9.13 -9.73 24.92
C VAL A 13 -10.48 -10.02 24.27
N LEU A 14 -10.91 -9.25 23.27
CA LEU A 14 -12.08 -9.54 22.45
C LEU A 14 -11.87 -10.77 21.57
N PHE A 15 -10.63 -11.04 21.13
CA PHE A 15 -10.23 -12.24 20.40
C PHE A 15 -10.27 -13.49 21.30
N THR A 16 -9.69 -13.41 22.50
CA THR A 16 -9.72 -14.50 23.49
C THR A 16 -11.12 -14.73 24.10
N ALA A 17 -11.91 -13.67 24.32
CA ALA A 17 -13.30 -13.78 24.78
C ALA A 17 -14.23 -14.38 23.70
N ASN A 18 -14.06 -14.05 22.42
CA ASN A 18 -14.83 -14.67 21.33
C ASN A 18 -14.40 -16.10 21.02
N LEU A 19 -13.12 -16.45 21.19
CA LEU A 19 -12.65 -17.83 21.06
C LEU A 19 -13.21 -18.73 22.16
N ALA A 20 -13.35 -18.24 23.39
CA ALA A 20 -13.93 -18.98 24.51
C ALA A 20 -15.44 -19.26 24.37
N GLN A 21 -16.18 -18.47 23.56
CA GLN A 21 -17.60 -18.72 23.30
C GLN A 21 -17.88 -19.65 22.11
N LYS A 22 -16.87 -19.93 21.27
CA LYS A 22 -17.00 -20.85 20.12
C LYS A 22 -16.51 -22.27 20.38
N TYR A 23 -15.80 -22.51 21.49
CA TYR A 23 -15.33 -23.84 21.91
C TYR A 23 -16.02 -24.27 23.22
N VAL A 24 -17.31 -24.59 23.13
CA VAL A 24 -17.94 -25.55 24.04
C VAL A 24 -17.97 -26.88 23.27
N PRO A 25 -17.20 -27.91 23.67
CA PRO A 25 -17.24 -29.19 22.99
C PRO A 25 -18.60 -29.84 23.22
N ASN A 26 -19.31 -30.15 22.14
CA ASN A 26 -20.54 -30.92 22.18
C ASN A 26 -20.17 -32.36 21.85
N ASP A 27 -20.12 -33.22 22.88
CA ASP A 27 -19.92 -34.66 22.71
C ASP A 27 -21.12 -35.27 21.98
N ARG A 28 -20.94 -35.61 20.70
CA ARG A 28 -21.70 -36.68 20.04
C ARG A 28 -20.81 -37.45 19.06
N ASN A 29 -20.62 -38.72 19.40
CA ASN A 29 -20.18 -39.78 18.51
C ASN A 29 -20.96 -39.73 17.19
N ASP A 30 -20.26 -39.90 16.07
CA ASP A 30 -20.61 -40.90 15.07
C ASP A 30 -19.37 -41.24 14.24
N ASN A 31 -19.14 -42.54 14.12
CA ASN A 31 -18.13 -43.15 13.25
C ASN A 31 -18.51 -42.88 11.80
N ASP A 32 -17.54 -42.57 10.95
CA ASP A 32 -17.38 -43.23 9.65
C ASP A 32 -16.04 -42.82 9.01
N GLU A 33 -15.27 -43.83 8.65
CA GLU A 33 -14.08 -43.77 7.80
C GLU A 33 -14.43 -43.19 6.42
N ASN A 34 -13.54 -42.39 5.83
CA ASN A 34 -12.93 -42.67 4.53
C ASN A 34 -11.95 -41.56 4.12
N ASP A 35 -10.86 -42.02 3.52
CA ASP A 35 -9.68 -41.34 3.05
C ASP A 35 -9.94 -40.28 1.97
N ASP A 36 -9.14 -39.22 1.96
CA ASP A 36 -8.50 -38.66 0.75
C ASP A 36 -7.40 -37.64 1.17
N GLU A 37 -6.14 -38.06 1.03
CA GLU A 37 -4.95 -37.20 1.11
C GLU A 37 -4.83 -36.38 -0.18
N ASP A 38 -4.89 -35.05 -0.10
CA ASP A 38 -4.37 -34.17 -1.14
C ASP A 38 -3.17 -33.39 -0.62
N GLN A 39 -2.01 -33.73 -1.18
CA GLN A 39 -0.70 -33.19 -0.85
C GLN A 39 -0.52 -31.78 -1.45
N VAL A 40 -0.32 -30.78 -0.59
CA VAL A 40 0.14 -29.44 -1.01
C VAL A 40 1.68 -29.40 -0.97
N GLN A 41 2.31 -29.27 -2.14
CA GLN A 41 3.76 -29.09 -2.28
C GLN A 41 4.22 -27.66 -1.94
N PRO A 42 5.45 -27.47 -1.41
CA PRO A 42 5.94 -26.17 -0.96
C PRO A 42 6.45 -25.28 -2.12
N VAL A 43 6.09 -23.99 -2.10
CA VAL A 43 6.57 -22.97 -3.05
C VAL A 43 7.96 -22.46 -2.62
N ASN A 44 8.91 -22.47 -3.56
CA ASN A 44 10.29 -22.04 -3.35
C ASN A 44 10.43 -20.53 -3.12
N ARG A 45 11.28 -20.19 -2.14
CA ARG A 45 11.64 -18.85 -1.67
C ARG A 45 12.64 -18.19 -2.64
N VAL A 46 12.27 -17.06 -3.26
CA VAL A 46 13.22 -16.17 -3.95
C VAL A 46 13.75 -15.14 -2.94
N GLN A 47 15.05 -15.14 -2.68
CA GLN A 47 15.73 -14.14 -1.85
C GLN A 47 16.06 -12.88 -2.67
N PRO A 48 15.96 -11.68 -2.07
CA PRO A 48 16.40 -10.45 -2.73
C PRO A 48 17.94 -10.33 -2.69
N PRO A 49 18.58 -9.83 -3.76
CA PRO A 49 20.02 -9.59 -3.77
C PRO A 49 20.38 -8.34 -2.96
N SER A 50 21.35 -8.51 -2.06
CA SER A 50 22.11 -7.43 -1.41
C SER A 50 23.05 -6.81 -2.43
N ASN A 51 23.07 -5.47 -2.56
CA ASN A 51 24.24 -4.83 -3.14
C ASN A 51 24.49 -3.42 -2.60
N ASN A 52 25.53 -3.35 -1.76
CA ASN A 52 26.31 -2.15 -1.49
C ASN A 52 27.04 -1.73 -2.77
N ASN A 53 26.80 -0.52 -3.27
CA ASN A 53 27.78 0.38 -3.91
C ASN A 53 27.05 1.53 -4.63
N LEU A 54 26.93 2.69 -3.97
CA LEU A 54 26.71 3.96 -4.67
C LEU A 54 28.03 4.71 -4.76
N LYS A 55 28.49 4.99 -5.99
CA LYS A 55 29.38 6.13 -6.27
C LYS A 55 28.59 7.16 -7.08
N PRO A 56 28.85 8.47 -6.88
CA PRO A 56 28.04 9.55 -7.43
C PRO A 56 28.35 9.77 -8.91
N ALA A 57 27.30 9.82 -9.74
CA ALA A 57 27.41 10.23 -11.14
C ALA A 57 26.98 11.69 -11.29
N SER A 58 27.91 12.49 -11.79
CA SER A 58 27.83 13.89 -12.15
C SER A 58 26.94 14.18 -13.36
N SER A 59 26.23 15.31 -13.28
CA SER A 59 25.76 16.24 -14.32
C SER A 59 25.58 15.73 -15.75
N ILE A 60 24.31 15.65 -16.21
CA ILE A 60 23.97 15.66 -17.63
C ILE A 60 23.06 16.86 -17.92
N ASN A 61 23.46 17.59 -18.96
CA ASN A 61 22.97 18.88 -19.41
C ASN A 61 21.57 18.78 -20.04
N ALA A 62 20.79 19.84 -19.83
CA ALA A 62 19.41 20.00 -20.29
C ALA A 62 19.34 20.26 -21.81
N ASN A 63 18.45 19.54 -22.50
CA ASN A 63 17.66 20.01 -23.65
C ASN A 63 16.70 18.90 -24.10
N VAL A 64 15.53 18.84 -23.46
CA VAL A 64 14.37 18.07 -23.95
C VAL A 64 13.20 19.05 -24.05
N PRO A 65 12.52 19.16 -25.21
CA PRO A 65 11.38 20.05 -25.37
C PRO A 65 10.23 19.63 -24.43
N PRO A 66 9.32 20.54 -24.03
CA PRO A 66 8.28 20.23 -23.05
C PRO A 66 7.36 19.14 -23.59
N ALA A 67 7.41 17.96 -22.99
CA ALA A 67 6.51 16.86 -23.30
C ALA A 67 5.07 17.28 -22.93
N SER A 68 4.18 17.18 -23.91
CA SER A 68 2.73 17.32 -23.72
C SER A 68 2.22 16.30 -22.70
N ASP A 69 1.30 16.73 -21.83
CA ASP A 69 0.60 15.91 -20.84
C ASP A 69 0.06 14.59 -21.46
N PRO A 70 0.57 13.41 -21.03
CA PRO A 70 0.12 12.11 -21.53
C PRO A 70 -1.37 11.82 -21.26
N LEU A 71 -2.00 12.58 -20.36
CA LEU A 71 -3.37 12.40 -19.88
C LEU A 71 -4.33 13.46 -20.43
N ALA A 72 -3.90 14.30 -21.38
CA ALA A 72 -4.79 15.26 -22.02
C ALA A 72 -5.99 14.52 -22.65
N PRO A 73 -7.24 14.83 -22.26
CA PRO A 73 -8.40 14.13 -22.79
C PRO A 73 -8.53 14.39 -24.29
N ARG A 74 -8.32 13.35 -25.12
CA ARG A 74 -8.81 13.39 -26.50
C ARG A 74 -10.34 13.46 -26.42
N ARG A 75 -10.94 14.47 -27.07
CA ARG A 75 -12.40 14.57 -27.24
C ARG A 75 -12.86 13.38 -28.10
N TYR A 76 -13.21 12.27 -27.46
CA TYR A 76 -14.02 11.24 -28.08
C TYR A 76 -15.48 11.65 -27.86
N ILE A 77 -16.13 12.12 -28.93
CA ILE A 77 -17.57 12.38 -28.92
C ILE A 77 -18.24 11.00 -29.05
N ASP A 78 -18.59 10.41 -27.91
CA ASP A 78 -19.54 9.29 -27.87
C ASP A 78 -20.95 9.87 -27.87
N SER A 79 -21.64 9.76 -29.02
CA SER A 79 -22.98 10.31 -29.22
C SER A 79 -24.08 9.64 -28.38
N ASN A 80 -23.78 8.57 -27.62
CA ASN A 80 -24.77 7.80 -26.87
C ASN A 80 -24.63 7.87 -25.33
N ARG A 81 -23.76 8.73 -24.78
CA ARG A 81 -23.65 8.92 -23.33
C ARG A 81 -24.34 10.22 -22.88
N ARG A 82 -25.35 10.10 -22.02
CA ARG A 82 -25.86 11.26 -21.25
C ARG A 82 -24.67 11.87 -20.49
N PRO A 83 -24.43 13.19 -20.57
CA PRO A 83 -23.37 13.84 -19.82
C PRO A 83 -23.76 13.87 -18.34
N SER A 84 -23.26 12.90 -17.57
CA SER A 84 -23.29 12.98 -16.12
C SER A 84 -22.25 14.00 -15.65
N SER A 85 -22.73 15.23 -15.45
CA SER A 85 -22.35 16.21 -14.43
C SER A 85 -20.87 16.29 -13.97
N SER A 86 -20.23 17.43 -14.28
CA SER A 86 -18.98 18.00 -13.76
C SER A 86 -17.67 17.21 -14.00
N LEU A 87 -16.68 17.86 -14.63
CA LEU A 87 -15.29 17.40 -14.57
C LEU A 87 -14.88 17.25 -13.10
N PRO A 88 -14.09 16.22 -12.74
CA PRO A 88 -13.57 16.08 -11.39
C PRO A 88 -12.80 17.33 -10.95
N THR A 89 -13.16 17.90 -9.80
CA THR A 89 -12.46 19.06 -9.24
C THR A 89 -10.97 18.72 -9.03
N PRO A 90 -10.03 19.54 -9.54
CA PRO A 90 -8.59 19.36 -9.30
C PRO A 90 -8.28 19.29 -7.80
N LEU A 91 -7.27 18.50 -7.42
CA LEU A 91 -6.86 18.35 -6.01
C LEU A 91 -6.56 19.72 -5.38
N ALA A 92 -5.80 20.56 -6.07
CA ALA A 92 -5.42 21.89 -5.60
C ALA A 92 -6.59 22.89 -5.46
N ALA A 93 -7.78 22.58 -6.01
CA ALA A 93 -8.98 23.43 -5.93
C ALA A 93 -10.15 22.71 -5.21
N SER A 94 -9.89 21.53 -4.64
CA SER A 94 -10.90 20.80 -3.89
C SER A 94 -11.03 21.37 -2.49
N LYS A 95 -12.24 21.38 -1.94
CA LYS A 95 -12.53 21.93 -0.61
C LYS A 95 -11.66 21.30 0.47
N GLU A 96 -11.37 20.00 0.31
CA GLU A 96 -10.59 19.20 1.24
C GLU A 96 -9.11 19.60 1.23
N CYS A 97 -8.54 19.88 0.05
CA CYS A 97 -7.10 20.03 -0.15
C CYS A 97 -6.60 21.44 -0.46
N GLU A 98 -7.45 22.39 -0.89
CA GLU A 98 -7.01 23.72 -1.38
C GLU A 98 -6.07 24.43 -0.39
N SER A 99 -6.48 24.51 0.88
CA SER A 99 -5.69 25.17 1.94
C SER A 99 -4.33 24.48 2.17
N ASP A 100 -4.32 23.16 2.28
CA ASP A 100 -3.10 22.40 2.57
C ASP A 100 -2.15 22.40 1.39
N VAL A 101 -2.66 22.21 0.18
CA VAL A 101 -1.87 22.26 -1.06
C VAL A 101 -1.28 23.66 -1.25
N GLN A 102 -2.04 24.73 -1.01
CA GLN A 102 -1.51 26.08 -1.11
C GLN A 102 -0.40 26.33 -0.09
N LYS A 103 -0.60 25.87 1.16
CA LYS A 103 0.34 26.07 2.26
C LYS A 103 1.65 25.32 2.08
N TYR A 104 1.58 24.03 1.72
CA TYR A 104 2.75 23.15 1.72
C TYR A 104 3.35 22.95 0.32
N CYS A 105 2.53 23.02 -0.74
CA CYS A 105 2.98 22.78 -2.11
C CYS A 105 3.02 24.03 -3.00
N GLY A 106 2.32 25.10 -2.61
CA GLY A 106 2.17 26.30 -3.44
C GLY A 106 3.47 27.07 -3.71
N LYS A 107 4.51 26.93 -2.86
CA LYS A 107 5.82 27.62 -2.98
C LYS A 107 5.70 29.13 -3.29
N GLY A 108 4.66 29.80 -2.79
CA GLY A 108 4.39 31.22 -3.05
C GLY A 108 3.82 31.56 -4.44
N SER A 109 3.54 30.56 -5.28
CA SER A 109 2.88 30.72 -6.58
C SER A 109 1.37 30.88 -6.43
N LYS A 110 0.79 31.79 -7.24
CA LYS A 110 -0.67 31.91 -7.39
C LYS A 110 -1.25 30.95 -8.44
N GLN A 111 -0.40 30.23 -9.17
CA GLN A 111 -0.84 29.28 -10.19
C GLN A 111 -1.33 27.99 -9.56
N LEU A 112 -2.50 27.52 -9.98
CA LEU A 112 -3.04 26.23 -9.57
C LEU A 112 -2.12 25.09 -10.02
N LEU A 113 -1.73 24.23 -9.09
CA LEU A 113 -0.94 23.04 -9.39
C LEU A 113 -1.80 22.01 -10.12
N SER A 114 -1.20 21.30 -11.09
CA SER A 114 -1.81 20.12 -11.67
C SER A 114 -1.87 18.99 -10.64
N ASN A 115 -2.81 18.05 -10.79
CA ASN A 115 -2.92 16.92 -9.87
C ASN A 115 -1.60 16.16 -9.72
N LEU A 116 -0.88 15.91 -10.82
CA LEU A 116 0.43 15.24 -10.76
C LEU A 116 1.46 16.02 -9.94
N LYS A 117 1.49 17.35 -10.05
CA LYS A 117 2.39 18.19 -9.24
C LYS A 117 2.00 18.22 -7.76
N VAL A 118 0.70 18.12 -7.46
CA VAL A 118 0.23 17.97 -6.08
C VAL A 118 0.71 16.65 -5.52
N LEU A 119 0.48 15.54 -6.22
CA LEU A 119 0.91 14.21 -5.78
C LEU A 119 2.43 14.14 -5.55
N GLN A 120 3.24 14.58 -6.53
CA GLN A 120 4.69 14.64 -6.39
C GLN A 120 5.14 15.47 -5.19
N CYS A 121 4.51 16.64 -4.98
CA CYS A 121 4.84 17.45 -3.82
C CYS A 121 4.52 16.72 -2.52
N VAL A 122 3.32 16.14 -2.39
CA VAL A 122 2.88 15.48 -1.16
C VAL A 122 3.77 14.28 -0.84
N ASP A 123 4.16 13.51 -1.84
CA ASP A 123 5.10 12.39 -1.68
C ASP A 123 6.51 12.86 -1.27
N ASP A 124 6.95 14.02 -1.77
CA ASP A 124 8.24 14.64 -1.42
C ASP A 124 8.23 15.35 -0.05
N LEU A 125 7.09 15.45 0.63
CA LEU A 125 7.00 16.05 1.98
C LEU A 125 7.59 15.06 3.02
N ASP A 126 8.91 14.99 3.11
CA ASP A 126 9.63 14.27 4.16
C ASP A 126 9.03 14.59 5.55
N ASN A 127 8.58 13.56 6.27
CA ASN A 127 8.00 13.63 7.62
C ASN A 127 6.76 14.51 7.80
N ALA A 128 5.86 14.61 6.80
CA ALA A 128 4.81 15.62 6.84
C ALA A 128 3.42 15.19 6.33
N VAL A 129 3.08 13.91 6.34
CA VAL A 129 1.72 13.50 5.97
C VAL A 129 0.66 13.99 6.98
N ASN A 130 0.97 14.15 8.27
CA ASN A 130 0.03 14.80 9.20
C ASN A 130 -0.02 16.33 9.08
N LEU A 131 0.83 16.96 8.26
CA LEU A 131 0.67 18.39 7.97
C LEU A 131 -0.58 18.64 7.14
N ILE A 132 -0.95 17.67 6.32
CA ILE A 132 -2.16 17.67 5.50
C ILE A 132 -3.29 17.01 6.30
N ASN A 133 -4.46 17.64 6.31
CA ASN A 133 -5.61 17.16 7.07
C ASN A 133 -6.14 15.83 6.52
N LYS A 134 -6.84 15.08 7.38
CA LYS A 134 -7.36 13.73 7.05
C LYS A 134 -8.34 13.73 5.87
N ASP A 135 -9.07 14.81 5.64
CA ASP A 135 -10.02 14.90 4.54
C ASP A 135 -9.27 15.04 3.21
N CYS A 136 -8.20 15.83 3.17
CA CYS A 136 -7.32 15.92 2.01
C CYS A 136 -6.54 14.62 1.77
N GLN A 137 -6.03 13.99 2.83
CA GLN A 137 -5.41 12.67 2.72
C GLN A 137 -6.38 11.65 2.09
N HIS A 138 -7.63 11.62 2.57
CA HIS A 138 -8.66 10.76 2.00
C HIS A 138 -8.96 11.09 0.54
N ARG A 139 -9.02 12.37 0.20
CA ARG A 139 -9.25 12.83 -1.17
C ARG A 139 -8.13 12.42 -2.12
N ILE A 140 -6.87 12.56 -1.70
CA ILE A 140 -5.69 12.14 -2.48
C ILE A 140 -5.68 10.62 -2.64
N TYR A 141 -5.95 9.87 -1.57
CA TYR A 141 -6.07 8.41 -1.62
C TYR A 141 -7.12 7.98 -2.65
N GLN A 142 -8.31 8.58 -2.61
CA GLN A 142 -9.39 8.31 -3.56
C GLN A 142 -9.00 8.68 -4.99
N PHE A 143 -8.27 9.78 -5.18
CA PHE A 143 -7.78 10.17 -6.49
C PHE A 143 -6.80 9.13 -7.05
N LYS A 144 -5.81 8.71 -6.25
CA LYS A 144 -4.84 7.66 -6.62
C LYS A 144 -5.56 6.35 -6.95
N TYR A 145 -6.45 5.87 -6.08
CA TYR A 145 -7.22 4.64 -6.28
C TYR A 145 -8.04 4.68 -7.58
N ASN A 146 -8.86 5.71 -7.78
CA ASN A 146 -9.70 5.81 -8.98
C ASN A 146 -8.87 5.96 -10.25
N MET A 147 -7.71 6.61 -10.18
CA MET A 147 -6.82 6.78 -11.32
C MET A 147 -6.14 5.46 -11.70
N THR A 148 -5.65 4.69 -10.74
CA THR A 148 -5.01 3.39 -11.03
C THR A 148 -6.02 2.35 -11.52
N HIS A 149 -7.27 2.41 -11.04
CA HIS A 149 -8.35 1.50 -11.47
C HIS A 149 -9.07 1.96 -12.74
N ASP A 150 -8.64 3.06 -13.38
CA ASP A 150 -9.19 3.50 -14.65
C ASP A 150 -8.55 2.71 -15.82
N PRO A 151 -9.33 2.02 -16.67
CA PRO A 151 -8.79 1.31 -17.83
C PRO A 151 -7.98 2.20 -18.79
N ARG A 152 -8.24 3.52 -18.80
CA ARG A 152 -7.50 4.51 -19.60
C ARG A 152 -6.06 4.70 -19.09
N PHE A 153 -5.83 4.44 -17.81
CA PHE A 153 -4.50 4.44 -17.21
C PHE A 153 -3.69 3.24 -17.74
N ASP A 154 -4.30 2.05 -17.73
CA ASP A 154 -3.70 0.86 -18.34
C ASP A 154 -3.49 1.04 -19.84
N ASP A 155 -4.40 1.70 -20.56
CA ASP A 155 -4.24 2.05 -21.97
C ASP A 155 -2.96 2.88 -22.22
N ALA A 156 -2.66 3.84 -21.35
CA ALA A 156 -1.44 4.63 -21.43
C ALA A 156 -0.21 3.76 -21.16
N ALA A 157 -0.28 2.89 -20.14
CA ALA A 157 0.81 1.95 -19.86
C ALA A 157 1.08 1.01 -21.04
N VAL A 158 0.04 0.37 -21.60
CA VAL A 158 0.16 -0.54 -22.75
C VAL A 158 0.77 0.18 -23.96
N ARG A 159 0.33 1.40 -24.26
CA ARG A 159 0.89 2.17 -25.38
C ARG A 159 2.37 2.50 -25.19
N GLN A 160 2.79 2.85 -23.98
CA GLN A 160 4.14 3.28 -23.68
C GLN A 160 5.11 2.10 -23.43
N CYS A 161 4.58 0.97 -22.95
CA CYS A 161 5.34 -0.18 -22.46
C CYS A 161 5.08 -1.49 -23.24
N SER A 162 4.43 -1.43 -24.41
CA SER A 162 3.99 -2.62 -25.15
C SER A 162 5.06 -3.69 -25.40
N LYS A 163 6.34 -3.31 -25.56
CA LYS A 163 7.44 -4.25 -25.75
C LYS A 163 7.91 -4.84 -24.43
N ASP A 164 8.11 -4.01 -23.41
CA ASP A 164 8.56 -4.46 -22.09
C ASP A 164 7.52 -5.36 -21.41
N ILE A 165 6.22 -5.09 -21.58
CA ILE A 165 5.15 -5.94 -21.05
C ILE A 165 5.30 -7.40 -21.53
N LYS A 166 5.69 -7.61 -22.80
CA LYS A 166 5.90 -8.95 -23.36
C LYS A 166 7.15 -9.66 -22.87
N LEU A 167 8.02 -8.95 -22.15
CA LEU A 167 9.21 -9.51 -21.52
C LEU A 167 8.92 -9.98 -20.09
N PHE A 168 7.78 -9.57 -19.51
CA PHE A 168 7.42 -9.82 -18.12
C PHE A 168 6.05 -10.51 -18.07
N ASP A 169 6.06 -11.84 -18.08
CA ASP A 169 4.84 -12.68 -18.13
C ASP A 169 3.86 -12.33 -17.00
N GLU A 170 4.34 -11.98 -15.80
CA GLU A 170 3.48 -11.57 -14.69
C GLU A 170 2.73 -10.26 -14.97
N CYS A 171 3.35 -9.35 -15.71
CA CYS A 171 2.73 -8.07 -16.06
C CYS A 171 1.79 -8.19 -17.25
N GLU A 172 2.08 -9.08 -18.20
CA GLU A 172 1.19 -9.36 -19.33
C GLU A 172 -0.17 -9.89 -18.85
N ALA A 173 -0.21 -10.68 -17.77
CA ALA A 173 -1.46 -11.15 -17.16
C ALA A 173 -2.42 -10.00 -16.78
N TYR A 174 -1.90 -8.82 -16.43
CA TYR A 174 -2.70 -7.65 -16.06
C TYR A 174 -3.24 -6.86 -17.27
N VAL A 175 -2.73 -7.08 -18.48
CA VAL A 175 -3.26 -6.44 -19.70
C VAL A 175 -4.72 -6.84 -19.94
N THR A 176 -5.06 -8.09 -19.64
CA THR A 176 -6.43 -8.62 -19.77
C THR A 176 -7.32 -8.23 -18.60
N LYS A 177 -6.73 -7.95 -17.43
CA LYS A 177 -7.40 -7.50 -16.20
C LYS A 177 -7.38 -5.97 -16.08
N ARG A 178 -7.95 -5.30 -17.08
CA ARG A 178 -7.97 -3.83 -17.16
C ARG A 178 -8.71 -3.21 -15.96
N GLY A 179 -8.21 -2.09 -15.47
CA GLY A 179 -8.76 -1.36 -14.33
C GLY A 179 -8.48 -2.03 -12.98
N SER A 180 -7.56 -3.00 -12.93
CA SER A 180 -7.18 -3.68 -11.68
C SER A 180 -6.22 -2.88 -10.81
N GLY A 181 -5.72 -1.73 -11.28
CA GLY A 181 -4.70 -0.97 -10.58
C GLY A 181 -3.28 -1.52 -10.69
N ARG A 182 -3.07 -2.63 -11.42
CA ARG A 182 -1.89 -3.49 -11.21
C ARG A 182 -0.79 -3.41 -12.25
N LEU A 183 -1.15 -3.14 -13.49
CA LEU A 183 -0.21 -3.20 -14.61
C LEU A 183 1.00 -2.28 -14.36
N VAL A 184 0.74 -1.04 -13.93
CA VAL A 184 1.81 -0.04 -13.75
C VAL A 184 2.73 -0.35 -12.57
N SER A 185 2.24 -0.95 -11.47
CA SER A 185 3.16 -1.46 -10.42
C SER A 185 4.01 -2.58 -10.90
N CYS A 186 3.41 -3.52 -11.62
CA CYS A 186 4.15 -4.69 -12.04
C CYS A 186 5.33 -4.22 -12.88
N LEU A 187 5.08 -3.28 -13.80
CA LEU A 187 6.12 -2.63 -14.58
C LEU A 187 7.12 -1.84 -13.71
N TYR A 188 6.69 -1.22 -12.62
CA TYR A 188 7.58 -0.55 -11.67
C TYR A 188 8.51 -1.53 -10.94
N ASP A 189 8.03 -2.70 -10.53
CA ASP A 189 8.85 -3.76 -9.92
C ASP A 189 9.98 -4.20 -10.88
N TYR A 190 9.76 -4.10 -12.18
CA TYR A 190 10.74 -4.34 -13.24
C TYR A 190 11.43 -3.08 -13.78
N LEU A 191 11.38 -1.94 -13.08
CA LEU A 191 11.90 -0.66 -13.59
C LEU A 191 13.37 -0.73 -14.04
N ALA A 192 14.20 -1.49 -13.33
CA ALA A 192 15.61 -1.71 -13.67
C ALA A 192 15.80 -2.56 -14.94
N ASN A 193 14.82 -3.39 -15.29
CA ASN A 193 14.82 -4.30 -16.43
C ASN A 193 14.12 -3.70 -17.67
N ILE A 194 13.39 -2.58 -17.53
CA ILE A 194 12.73 -1.90 -18.64
C ILE A 194 13.75 -1.41 -19.68
N THR A 195 13.55 -1.86 -20.90
CA THR A 195 14.40 -1.58 -22.05
C THR A 195 13.97 -0.33 -22.81
N GLU A 196 12.66 -0.07 -22.96
CA GLU A 196 12.18 1.08 -23.74
C GLU A 196 12.28 2.39 -22.93
N PRO A 197 12.94 3.44 -23.48
CA PRO A 197 13.04 4.73 -22.79
C PRO A 197 11.69 5.40 -22.55
N SER A 198 10.73 5.20 -23.46
CA SER A 198 9.37 5.77 -23.34
C SER A 198 8.58 5.11 -22.21
N CYS A 199 8.73 3.79 -22.03
CA CYS A 199 8.17 3.07 -20.89
C CYS A 199 8.81 3.53 -19.59
N ARG A 200 10.15 3.56 -19.53
CA ARG A 200 10.86 4.02 -18.32
C ARG A 200 10.47 5.44 -17.94
N TYR A 201 10.35 6.35 -18.91
CA TYR A 201 9.85 7.70 -18.65
C TYR A 201 8.43 7.67 -18.09
N PHE A 202 7.50 6.95 -18.72
CA PHE A 202 6.13 6.83 -18.25
C PHE A 202 6.06 6.30 -16.80
N ILE A 203 6.75 5.21 -16.48
CA ILE A 203 6.75 4.62 -15.14
C ILE A 203 7.32 5.59 -14.09
N ASN A 204 8.43 6.28 -14.40
CA ASN A 204 8.96 7.31 -13.50
C ASN A 204 7.99 8.47 -13.29
N GLN A 205 7.28 8.90 -14.34
CA GLN A 205 6.28 9.97 -14.21
C GLN A 205 5.06 9.53 -13.39
N MET A 206 4.69 8.26 -13.45
CA MET A 206 3.55 7.72 -12.70
C MET A 206 3.91 7.28 -11.27
N GLN A 207 5.18 7.42 -10.86
CA GLN A 207 5.63 7.05 -9.52
C GLN A 207 4.77 7.71 -8.44
N ALA A 208 4.48 9.01 -8.53
CA ALA A 208 3.68 9.69 -7.50
C ALA A 208 2.18 9.28 -7.44
N ILE A 209 1.72 8.48 -8.40
CA ILE A 209 0.35 7.95 -8.45
C ILE A 209 0.34 6.50 -7.96
N VAL A 210 1.40 5.76 -8.28
CA VAL A 210 1.48 4.30 -8.12
C VAL A 210 2.43 3.89 -6.99
N PHE A 211 3.26 4.77 -6.44
CA PHE A 211 4.34 4.43 -5.50
C PHE A 211 4.15 4.91 -4.06
N SER A 212 2.92 4.98 -3.58
CA SER A 212 2.76 4.82 -2.15
C SER A 212 1.55 3.94 -1.87
N ASP A 213 1.91 2.74 -1.38
CA ASP A 213 1.12 1.80 -0.59
C ASP A 213 -0.27 1.37 -1.05
N TRP A 214 -0.27 0.75 -2.22
CA TRP A 214 -1.34 -0.18 -2.61
C TRP A 214 -0.83 -1.62 -2.76
N ARG A 215 0.35 -1.97 -2.21
CA ARG A 215 0.81 -3.36 -2.04
C ARG A 215 0.12 -4.08 -0.87
N LEU A 216 -0.96 -3.52 -0.37
CA LEU A 216 -2.09 -4.32 0.08
C LEU A 216 -2.49 -5.18 -1.10
N THR A 217 -2.38 -6.50 -0.96
CA THR A 217 -2.80 -7.49 -1.95
C THR A 217 -4.05 -6.99 -2.70
N GLU A 218 -4.16 -7.20 -4.02
CA GLU A 218 -5.39 -6.92 -4.81
C GLU A 218 -6.67 -7.11 -4.01
N TYR A 219 -6.67 -8.22 -3.27
CA TYR A 219 -7.72 -8.62 -2.36
C TYR A 219 -8.12 -7.55 -1.35
N PHE A 220 -7.21 -6.85 -0.68
CA PHE A 220 -7.56 -5.79 0.26
C PHE A 220 -8.11 -4.56 -0.41
N SER A 221 -7.42 -4.04 -1.43
CA SER A 221 -7.87 -2.81 -2.09
C SER A 221 -9.27 -3.03 -2.69
N ASP A 222 -9.52 -4.18 -3.29
CA ASP A 222 -10.82 -4.55 -3.84
C ASP A 222 -11.86 -4.78 -2.74
N ALA A 223 -11.54 -5.58 -1.72
CA ALA A 223 -12.49 -5.94 -0.66
C ALA A 223 -12.87 -4.77 0.26
N CYS A 224 -11.97 -3.81 0.45
CA CYS A 224 -12.14 -2.70 1.39
C CYS A 224 -12.43 -1.34 0.73
N SER A 225 -12.28 -1.18 -0.60
CA SER A 225 -12.48 0.11 -1.30
C SER A 225 -13.77 0.83 -0.92
N ALA A 226 -14.90 0.12 -0.92
CA ALA A 226 -16.21 0.67 -0.58
C ALA A 226 -16.29 1.12 0.89
N ASP A 227 -15.71 0.35 1.82
CA ASP A 227 -15.66 0.70 3.23
C ASP A 227 -14.72 1.88 3.48
N ILE A 228 -13.58 1.94 2.78
CA ILE A 228 -12.64 3.07 2.85
C ILE A 228 -13.30 4.36 2.38
N ALA A 229 -14.05 4.32 1.27
CA ALA A 229 -14.80 5.46 0.77
C ALA A 229 -15.90 5.89 1.74
N LYS A 230 -16.71 4.94 2.21
CA LYS A 230 -17.84 5.21 3.11
C LYS A 230 -17.40 5.77 4.46
N LEU A 231 -16.28 5.29 4.98
CA LEU A 231 -15.78 5.62 6.32
C LEU A 231 -14.67 6.67 6.31
N GLU A 232 -14.36 7.26 5.14
CA GLU A 232 -13.33 8.30 4.98
C GLU A 232 -11.97 7.87 5.57
N CYS A 233 -11.59 6.62 5.31
CA CYS A 233 -10.39 6.00 5.89
C CYS A 233 -9.16 6.01 4.96
N GLY A 234 -9.21 6.74 3.85
CA GLY A 234 -8.04 6.90 2.95
C GLY A 234 -6.97 7.76 3.62
N ARG A 235 -5.72 7.28 3.69
CA ARG A 235 -4.58 7.93 4.36
C ARG A 235 -3.34 7.82 3.49
N LEU A 236 -2.38 8.73 3.69
CA LEU A 236 -1.15 8.81 2.90
C LEU A 236 0.12 8.52 3.72
N ASP A 237 0.02 8.13 5.01
CA ASP A 237 1.08 7.73 5.99
C ASP A 237 0.65 8.12 7.43
N ASP A 238 1.27 7.52 8.45
CA ASP A 238 1.11 7.83 9.88
C ASP A 238 2.46 8.32 10.47
N GLU A 239 2.48 9.43 11.22
CA GLU A 239 3.72 10.01 11.84
C GLU A 239 4.23 9.23 13.06
N ASN A 240 3.56 8.18 13.53
CA ASN A 240 3.92 7.62 14.83
C ASN A 240 5.08 6.61 14.81
N GLU A 241 5.78 6.50 13.70
CA GLU A 241 6.96 5.64 13.58
C GLU A 241 7.99 6.31 12.69
N SER A 242 9.27 6.03 12.96
CA SER A 242 10.44 6.42 12.16
C SER A 242 10.41 5.84 10.72
N ILE A 243 9.25 5.36 10.27
CA ILE A 243 9.04 4.37 9.20
C ILE A 243 7.68 4.71 8.53
N PRO A 244 7.66 5.48 7.43
CA PRO A 244 6.43 5.93 6.77
C PRO A 244 5.78 4.82 5.95
N HIS A 245 4.58 4.34 6.32
CA HIS A 245 3.75 3.42 5.50
C HIS A 245 2.24 3.74 5.54
N GLU A 246 1.64 4.01 4.38
CA GLU A 246 0.25 4.44 4.20
C GLU A 246 -0.74 3.32 4.55
N GLN A 247 -0.33 2.05 4.42
CA GLN A 247 -1.19 0.87 4.68
C GLN A 247 -1.62 0.80 6.15
N GLY A 248 -0.69 1.04 7.07
CA GLY A 248 -0.95 0.98 8.51
C GLY A 248 -2.01 1.99 8.94
N ALA A 249 -1.99 3.19 8.34
CA ALA A 249 -2.94 4.25 8.65
C ALA A 249 -4.37 3.92 8.17
N VAL A 250 -4.52 3.37 6.96
CA VAL A 250 -5.83 2.94 6.41
C VAL A 250 -6.39 1.79 7.24
N ILE A 251 -5.60 0.73 7.48
CA ILE A 251 -6.03 -0.43 8.28
C ILE A 251 -6.37 0.00 9.71
N SER A 252 -5.57 0.89 10.32
CA SER A 252 -5.83 1.43 11.65
C SER A 252 -7.20 2.14 11.70
N CYS A 253 -7.49 3.00 10.73
CA CYS A 253 -8.79 3.68 10.64
C CYS A 253 -9.97 2.71 10.47
N LEU A 254 -9.83 1.69 9.61
CA LEU A 254 -10.86 0.68 9.41
C LEU A 254 -11.06 -0.17 10.66
N SER A 255 -9.98 -0.52 11.36
CA SER A 255 -10.01 -1.31 12.60
C SER A 255 -10.72 -0.59 13.74
N GLU A 256 -10.55 0.73 13.87
CA GLU A 256 -11.33 1.55 14.82
C GLU A 256 -12.84 1.53 14.52
N LYS A 257 -13.22 1.25 13.26
CA LYS A 257 -14.60 1.22 12.77
C LYS A 257 -15.06 -0.20 12.41
N TYR A 258 -14.43 -1.24 12.95
CA TYR A 258 -14.61 -2.65 12.56
C TYR A 258 -16.08 -3.13 12.47
N GLY A 259 -16.93 -2.67 13.40
CA GLY A 259 -18.36 -3.01 13.42
C GLY A 259 -19.17 -2.48 12.23
N GLN A 260 -18.65 -1.48 11.50
CA GLN A 260 -19.31 -0.85 10.36
C GLN A 260 -18.85 -1.41 9.02
N LEU A 261 -17.81 -2.25 9.02
CA LEU A 261 -17.21 -2.83 7.82
C LEU A 261 -18.09 -3.92 7.22
N THR A 262 -17.90 -4.18 5.93
CA THR A 262 -18.43 -5.37 5.27
C THR A 262 -17.72 -6.64 5.77
N ILE A 263 -18.36 -7.80 5.59
CA ILE A 263 -17.75 -9.10 5.93
C ILE A 263 -16.49 -9.33 5.09
N THR A 264 -16.51 -8.94 3.82
CA THR A 264 -15.39 -9.04 2.89
C THR A 264 -14.18 -8.23 3.37
N CYS A 265 -14.37 -6.95 3.71
CA CYS A 265 -13.26 -6.15 4.21
C CYS A 265 -12.74 -6.65 5.57
N ARG A 266 -13.63 -7.08 6.49
CA ARG A 266 -13.20 -7.69 7.77
C ARG A 266 -12.33 -8.92 7.59
N LYS A 267 -12.71 -9.81 6.66
CA LYS A 267 -11.94 -11.02 6.38
C LYS A 267 -10.55 -10.69 5.88
N GLU A 268 -10.42 -9.70 5.01
CA GLU A 268 -9.11 -9.34 4.46
C GLU A 268 -8.23 -8.61 5.47
N ILE A 269 -8.80 -7.74 6.31
CA ILE A 269 -8.07 -7.17 7.47
C ILE A 269 -7.57 -8.29 8.38
N PHE A 270 -8.39 -9.31 8.63
CA PHE A 270 -7.98 -10.46 9.46
C PHE A 270 -6.87 -11.28 8.79
N HIS A 271 -7.00 -11.57 7.50
CA HIS A 271 -6.00 -12.30 6.72
C HIS A 271 -4.65 -11.56 6.69
N LEU A 272 -4.66 -10.24 6.51
CA LEU A 272 -3.45 -9.42 6.62
C LEU A 272 -2.82 -9.50 8.00
N ALA A 273 -3.63 -9.41 9.07
CA ALA A 273 -3.13 -9.52 10.44
C ALA A 273 -2.53 -10.90 10.73
N GLU A 274 -3.12 -11.98 10.21
CA GLU A 274 -2.59 -13.33 10.30
C GLU A 274 -1.22 -13.43 9.62
N MET A 275 -1.10 -13.00 8.37
CA MET A 275 0.17 -12.98 7.65
C MET A 275 1.26 -12.17 8.36
N GLN A 276 0.91 -10.98 8.86
CA GLN A 276 1.84 -10.12 9.62
C GLN A 276 2.29 -10.76 10.94
N SER A 277 1.40 -11.51 11.60
CA SER A 277 1.74 -12.23 12.84
C SER A 277 2.63 -13.45 12.61
N ASP A 278 2.60 -14.04 11.40
CA ASP A 278 3.37 -15.22 11.06
C ASP A 278 4.85 -14.89 10.77
N ASP A 279 5.11 -13.88 9.94
CA ASP A 279 6.46 -13.46 9.60
C ASP A 279 6.67 -11.96 9.87
N TYR A 280 7.65 -11.66 10.72
CA TYR A 280 8.02 -10.29 11.08
C TYR A 280 8.46 -9.45 9.87
N HIS A 281 8.88 -10.07 8.76
CA HIS A 281 9.16 -9.33 7.52
C HIS A 281 7.92 -8.73 6.86
N LEU A 282 6.74 -9.31 7.13
CA LEU A 282 5.45 -8.89 6.59
C LEU A 282 4.82 -7.79 7.45
N ASP A 283 5.15 -7.74 8.75
CA ASP A 283 4.88 -6.59 9.61
C ASP A 283 5.97 -5.53 9.41
N ARG A 284 5.70 -4.57 8.53
CA ARG A 284 6.69 -3.58 8.12
C ARG A 284 7.11 -2.65 9.26
N ALA A 285 6.16 -2.22 10.10
CA ALA A 285 6.41 -1.43 11.30
C ALA A 285 7.42 -2.15 12.21
N LEU A 286 7.10 -3.41 12.54
CA LEU A 286 7.98 -4.25 13.35
C LEU A 286 9.32 -4.54 12.67
N TYR A 287 9.34 -4.82 11.37
CA TYR A 287 10.56 -5.12 10.62
C TYR A 287 11.57 -3.98 10.75
N TYR A 288 11.15 -2.74 10.47
CA TYR A 288 12.08 -1.63 10.53
C TYR A 288 12.42 -1.21 11.96
N ALA A 289 11.48 -1.34 12.91
CA ALA A 289 11.75 -1.07 14.32
C ALA A 289 12.76 -2.07 14.89
N CYS A 290 12.66 -3.34 14.50
CA CYS A 290 13.35 -4.44 15.16
C CYS A 290 14.41 -5.17 14.31
N ARG A 291 14.65 -4.83 13.03
CA ARG A 291 15.57 -5.60 12.16
C ARG A 291 16.98 -5.73 12.75
N ASP A 292 17.50 -4.65 13.33
CA ASP A 292 18.85 -4.65 13.89
C ASP A 292 18.88 -5.42 15.23
N ASP A 293 17.78 -5.33 16.00
CA ASP A 293 17.58 -6.12 17.22
C ASP A 293 17.40 -7.61 16.92
N ARG A 294 16.73 -7.94 15.82
CA ARG A 294 16.58 -9.31 15.31
C ARG A 294 17.93 -9.90 14.98
N GLU A 295 18.81 -9.18 14.28
CA GLU A 295 20.15 -9.69 13.96
C GLU A 295 21.01 -9.88 15.22
N ARG A 296 20.89 -8.98 16.20
CA ARG A 296 21.73 -9.01 17.40
C ARG A 296 21.27 -10.05 18.43
N LEU A 297 19.96 -10.17 18.63
CA LEU A 297 19.34 -10.94 19.72
C LEU A 297 18.71 -12.25 19.24
N CYS A 298 18.30 -12.33 17.98
CA CYS A 298 17.48 -13.40 17.43
C CYS A 298 18.01 -13.96 16.09
N SER A 299 19.30 -13.80 15.78
CA SER A 299 19.89 -14.22 14.48
C SER A 299 19.68 -15.70 14.17
N GLN A 300 19.69 -16.56 15.19
CA GLN A 300 19.50 -18.01 15.08
C GLN A 300 18.02 -18.42 14.94
N VAL A 301 17.08 -17.48 15.08
CA VAL A 301 15.65 -17.76 14.97
C VAL A 301 15.21 -17.65 13.51
N SER A 302 14.67 -18.74 12.99
CA SER A 302 14.07 -18.79 11.66
C SER A 302 12.73 -18.06 11.62
N SER A 303 12.50 -17.26 10.58
CA SER A 303 11.22 -16.58 10.30
C SER A 303 10.06 -17.54 10.08
N GLY A 304 8.83 -17.03 10.21
CA GLY A 304 7.59 -17.79 10.13
C GLY A 304 7.12 -18.32 11.49
N ASN A 305 5.83 -18.66 11.58
CA ASN A 305 5.14 -19.13 12.78
C ASN A 305 5.33 -18.22 14.02
N GLY A 306 5.49 -16.91 13.80
CA GLY A 306 5.67 -15.92 14.87
C GLY A 306 6.95 -16.10 15.71
N ARG A 307 7.91 -16.93 15.28
CA ARG A 307 9.09 -17.26 16.10
C ARG A 307 9.99 -16.06 16.38
N VAL A 308 10.22 -15.22 15.37
CA VAL A 308 11.02 -14.00 15.52
C VAL A 308 10.32 -13.00 16.44
N TYR A 309 9.00 -12.83 16.27
CA TYR A 309 8.19 -12.00 17.16
C TYR A 309 8.32 -12.44 18.62
N ARG A 310 8.16 -13.74 18.88
CA ARG A 310 8.32 -14.31 20.23
C ARG A 310 9.71 -14.05 20.80
N CYS A 311 10.77 -14.26 20.03
CA CYS A 311 12.13 -14.00 20.46
C CYS A 311 12.36 -12.52 20.83
N LEU A 312 11.94 -11.60 19.96
CA LEU A 312 12.06 -10.15 20.21
C LEU A 312 11.26 -9.75 21.46
N TYR A 313 10.06 -10.31 21.64
CA TYR A 313 9.21 -10.06 22.79
C TYR A 313 9.85 -10.52 24.11
N GLU A 314 10.44 -11.72 24.13
CA GLU A 314 11.18 -12.25 25.28
C GLU A 314 12.42 -11.41 25.62
N LYS A 315 13.00 -10.75 24.61
CA LYS A 315 14.20 -9.91 24.73
C LYS A 315 13.91 -8.41 24.86
N LYS A 316 12.65 -7.99 24.98
CA LYS A 316 12.28 -6.55 24.98
C LYS A 316 12.91 -5.70 26.09
N PHE A 317 13.39 -6.33 27.17
CA PHE A 317 14.10 -5.69 28.28
C PHE A 317 15.60 -6.03 28.32
N ASP A 318 16.13 -6.69 27.29
CA ASP A 318 17.55 -6.98 27.17
C ASP A 318 18.33 -5.66 27.04
N SER A 319 19.49 -5.56 27.69
CA SER A 319 20.30 -4.33 27.70
C SER A 319 20.81 -3.94 26.31
N MET A 320 20.83 -4.90 25.39
CA MET A 320 21.22 -4.67 24.02
C MET A 320 20.04 -4.28 23.12
N MET A 321 18.78 -4.32 23.58
CA MET A 321 17.59 -3.94 22.80
C MET A 321 17.54 -2.43 22.56
N THR A 322 17.17 -1.98 21.35
CA THR A 322 17.10 -0.54 21.07
C THR A 322 15.89 0.13 21.76
N PRO A 323 15.98 1.45 22.06
CA PRO A 323 14.88 2.22 22.66
C PRO A 323 13.58 2.26 21.84
N ALA A 324 13.68 2.07 20.52
CA ALA A 324 12.53 2.05 19.61
C ALA A 324 11.61 0.83 19.85
N VAL A 325 12.16 -0.26 20.37
CA VAL A 325 11.46 -1.54 20.57
C VAL A 325 10.99 -1.74 22.02
N SER A 326 11.58 -1.01 22.97
CA SER A 326 11.37 -1.24 24.41
C SER A 326 10.17 -0.51 25.03
N ASN A 327 9.46 0.35 24.27
CA ASN A 327 8.34 1.18 24.76
C ASN A 327 6.97 0.84 24.17
#